data_AF-A0A9X1L8N8-F1
#
_entry.id   AF-A0A9X1L8N8-F1
#
_cell.length_a   1.000
_cell.length_b   1.000
_cell.length_c   1.000
_cell.angle_alpha   90.00
_cell.angle_beta   90.00
_cell.angle_gamma   90.00
#
_symmetry.space_group_name_H-M   'P 1'
#
loop_
_entity.id
_entity.type
_entity.pdbx_description
1 polymer ?
#
loop_
_entity_poly.entity_id
_entity_poly.type
_entity_poly.pdbx_seq_one_letter_code
_entity_poly.pdbx_strand_id
1 'polypeptide(L)'
;MTRPCVPYLPPGRRPAFAVPPGACDSHVHVFGPYSRFPLAEDRSYTPVEAPVEAFLAHLEALGFERGVIVTASAQGTDNSAMLDALRRHPARFRGVAVLPPETTDRELDEMTAAGVRALRLNLLRGAAGERTYRNGVGLESLEALGPRLRERGWHLQVWIHARDLAEALPALEPCGMELVVDHMGRIDTRQDAPDHPGFRLLCDLLRDGRAWTKISGADRITHGEAPWSGADPFARALLAANAARCVWGTDWPHIAYSDHPVPEDAALADKLAGWCPDAAMLKAVLVDNPARLYGFPAGSAEGGTAEGVNPAGKARTGSAEGGTAEGVNPAGKLT
;
A
#
# COMPACT_ATOMS: atom_id res chain seq x y z
N MET A 1 6.89 -30.17 -5.24
CA MET A 1 6.63 -28.86 -5.88
C MET A 1 5.28 -28.37 -5.38
N THR A 2 5.19 -27.09 -5.05
CA THR A 2 3.96 -26.50 -4.51
C THR A 2 3.03 -26.14 -5.66
N ARG A 3 1.74 -25.95 -5.39
CA ARG A 3 0.74 -25.71 -6.44
C ARG A 3 1.03 -24.37 -7.15
N PRO A 4 1.16 -24.33 -8.49
CA PRO A 4 1.32 -23.08 -9.21
C PRO A 4 0.03 -22.26 -9.17
N CYS A 5 0.16 -20.93 -9.08
CA CYS A 5 -0.96 -20.02 -9.23
C CYS A 5 -1.31 -19.83 -10.71
N VAL A 6 -2.57 -19.54 -10.98
CA VAL A 6 -3.00 -19.02 -12.29
C VAL A 6 -2.31 -17.66 -12.52
N PRO A 7 -1.80 -17.39 -13.74
CA PRO A 7 -1.23 -16.08 -14.04
C PRO A 7 -2.25 -14.95 -13.86
N TYR A 8 -1.78 -13.78 -13.42
CA TYR A 8 -2.60 -12.56 -13.42
C TYR A 8 -3.00 -12.19 -14.85
N LEU A 9 -4.13 -11.51 -15.00
CA LEU A 9 -4.56 -11.01 -16.30
C LEU A 9 -3.63 -9.87 -16.76
N PRO A 10 -3.29 -9.79 -18.05
CA PRO A 10 -2.54 -8.65 -18.58
C PRO A 10 -3.34 -7.35 -18.39
N PRO A 11 -2.68 -6.19 -18.41
CA PRO A 11 -3.35 -4.90 -18.36
C PRO A 11 -4.53 -4.81 -19.34
N GLY A 12 -5.72 -4.53 -18.80
CA GLY A 12 -6.99 -4.54 -19.53
C GLY A 12 -7.58 -3.15 -19.75
N ARG A 13 -8.91 -3.06 -19.66
CA ARG A 13 -9.62 -1.77 -19.74
C ARG A 13 -9.34 -0.89 -18.52
N ARG A 14 -9.62 0.41 -18.64
CA ARG A 14 -9.70 1.33 -17.49
C ARG A 14 -10.97 1.09 -16.66
N PRO A 15 -10.95 1.44 -15.36
CA PRO A 15 -12.18 1.56 -14.57
C PRO A 15 -13.17 2.52 -15.25
N ALA A 16 -14.47 2.27 -15.07
CA ALA A 16 -15.56 3.04 -15.66
C ALA A 16 -15.79 4.41 -14.99
N PHE A 17 -15.01 4.74 -13.96
CA PHE A 17 -15.04 6.03 -13.27
C PHE A 17 -13.73 6.81 -13.50
N ALA A 18 -13.79 8.13 -13.33
CA ALA A 18 -12.60 8.97 -13.36
C ALA A 18 -11.77 8.73 -12.09
N VAL A 19 -10.66 8.00 -12.22
CA VAL A 19 -9.73 7.75 -11.12
C VAL A 19 -9.11 9.07 -10.65
N PRO A 20 -9.22 9.41 -9.35
CA PRO A 20 -8.70 10.68 -8.85
C PRO A 20 -7.16 10.70 -8.91
N PRO A 21 -6.54 11.85 -9.24
CA PRO A 21 -5.08 12.00 -9.19
C PRO A 21 -4.51 11.59 -7.83
N GLY A 22 -3.36 10.92 -7.86
CA GLY A 22 -2.76 10.33 -6.67
C GLY A 22 -3.47 9.07 -6.14
N ALA A 23 -4.39 8.44 -6.88
CA ALA A 23 -4.99 7.18 -6.44
C ALA A 23 -3.94 6.12 -6.09
N CYS A 24 -4.18 5.41 -5.00
CA CYS A 24 -3.27 4.42 -4.41
C CYS A 24 -3.91 3.04 -4.37
N ASP A 25 -3.20 2.06 -4.94
CA ASP A 25 -3.52 0.66 -4.72
C ASP A 25 -2.84 0.20 -3.42
N SER A 26 -3.61 0.05 -2.36
CA SER A 26 -3.09 -0.12 -1.00
C SER A 26 -2.82 -1.57 -0.60
N HIS A 27 -2.94 -2.53 -1.51
CA HIS A 27 -2.56 -3.92 -1.25
C HIS A 27 -2.20 -4.63 -2.55
N VAL A 28 -0.91 -4.84 -2.79
CA VAL A 28 -0.40 -5.69 -3.87
C VAL A 28 0.81 -6.50 -3.43
N HIS A 29 1.22 -7.45 -4.25
CA HIS A 29 2.47 -8.19 -4.11
C HIS A 29 3.31 -8.04 -5.38
N VAL A 30 4.64 -8.02 -5.24
CA VAL A 30 5.55 -8.09 -6.39
C VAL A 30 6.42 -9.34 -6.27
N PHE A 31 6.56 -10.07 -7.37
CA PHE A 31 7.28 -11.34 -7.41
C PHE A 31 8.35 -11.32 -8.50
N GLY A 32 9.57 -11.63 -8.09
CA GLY A 32 10.66 -11.82 -9.02
C GLY A 32 11.24 -10.53 -9.62
N PRO A 33 12.17 -10.67 -10.57
CA PRO A 33 12.59 -11.95 -11.17
C PRO A 33 13.21 -12.91 -10.15
N TYR A 34 12.83 -14.19 -10.18
CA TYR A 34 13.19 -15.20 -9.18
C TYR A 34 14.68 -15.56 -9.18
N SER A 35 15.40 -15.23 -10.26
CA SER A 35 16.86 -15.31 -10.31
C SER A 35 17.55 -14.32 -9.36
N ARG A 36 16.86 -13.22 -8.99
CA ARG A 36 17.37 -12.18 -8.07
C ARG A 36 16.64 -12.19 -6.73
N PHE A 37 15.34 -12.47 -6.75
CA PHE A 37 14.46 -12.46 -5.59
C PHE A 37 13.75 -13.81 -5.49
N PRO A 38 14.44 -14.85 -4.98
CA PRO A 38 13.89 -16.20 -4.95
C PRO A 38 12.67 -16.30 -4.02
N LEU A 39 11.83 -17.29 -4.27
CA LEU A 39 10.74 -17.65 -3.37
C LEU A 39 11.27 -18.53 -2.23
N ALA A 40 10.56 -18.53 -1.10
CA ALA A 40 10.82 -19.48 -0.02
C ALA A 40 10.66 -20.93 -0.51
N GLU A 41 11.56 -21.81 -0.09
CA GLU A 41 11.59 -23.20 -0.54
C GLU A 41 10.33 -23.98 -0.14
N ASP A 42 9.84 -23.77 1.08
CA ASP A 42 8.73 -24.48 1.71
C ASP A 42 7.38 -23.75 1.57
N ARG A 43 7.26 -22.75 0.68
CA ARG A 43 6.04 -21.96 0.42
C ARG A 43 4.76 -22.80 0.21
N SER A 44 3.57 -22.22 0.44
CA SER A 44 2.29 -22.92 0.21
C SER A 44 1.85 -22.98 -1.26
N TYR A 45 2.25 -22.02 -2.09
CA TYR A 45 1.88 -21.88 -3.50
C TYR A 45 3.07 -21.28 -4.29
N THR A 46 3.08 -21.44 -5.62
CA THR A 46 4.08 -20.83 -6.50
C THR A 46 3.45 -19.79 -7.42
N PRO A 47 3.59 -18.48 -7.13
CA PRO A 47 3.13 -17.43 -8.03
C PRO A 47 3.96 -17.37 -9.32
N VAL A 48 3.37 -16.84 -10.38
CA VAL A 48 4.13 -16.43 -11.57
C VAL A 48 4.95 -15.17 -11.26
N GLU A 49 5.99 -14.91 -12.05
CA GLU A 49 6.73 -13.64 -11.92
C GLU A 49 5.82 -12.45 -12.23
N ALA A 50 5.86 -11.48 -11.34
CA ALA A 50 5.06 -10.26 -11.33
C ALA A 50 5.97 -9.12 -10.83
N PRO A 51 7.03 -8.77 -11.59
CA PRO A 51 8.05 -7.83 -11.13
C PRO A 51 7.49 -6.40 -11.03
N VAL A 52 8.27 -5.49 -10.42
CA VAL A 52 7.85 -4.09 -10.25
C VAL A 52 7.50 -3.41 -11.58
N GLU A 53 8.17 -3.77 -12.67
CA GLU A 53 7.86 -3.27 -14.01
C GLU A 53 6.45 -3.68 -14.48
N ALA A 54 6.01 -4.90 -14.17
CA ALA A 54 4.65 -5.35 -14.47
C ALA A 54 3.62 -4.62 -13.58
N PHE A 55 3.96 -4.38 -12.31
CA PHE A 55 3.11 -3.61 -11.42
C PHE A 55 2.96 -2.15 -11.87
N LEU A 56 4.02 -1.51 -12.38
CA LEU A 56 3.95 -0.17 -12.95
C LEU A 56 2.98 -0.10 -14.14
N ALA A 57 3.06 -1.06 -15.05
CA ALA A 57 2.15 -1.16 -16.20
C ALA A 57 0.70 -1.40 -15.76
N HIS A 58 0.50 -2.22 -14.72
CA HIS A 58 -0.81 -2.45 -14.12
C HIS A 58 -1.41 -1.14 -13.55
N LEU A 59 -0.64 -0.37 -12.77
CA LEU A 59 -1.09 0.93 -12.25
C LEU A 59 -1.45 1.90 -13.37
N GLU A 60 -0.61 2.01 -14.39
CA GLU A 60 -0.86 2.88 -15.55
C GLU A 60 -2.16 2.54 -16.27
N ALA A 61 -2.42 1.25 -16.47
CA ALA A 61 -3.64 0.76 -17.11
C ALA A 61 -4.89 1.06 -16.28
N LEU A 62 -4.81 0.99 -14.95
CA LEU A 62 -5.92 1.39 -14.07
C LEU A 62 -6.03 2.90 -13.89
N GLY A 63 -4.97 3.67 -14.15
CA GLY A 63 -4.92 5.12 -13.88
C GLY A 63 -4.56 5.45 -12.43
N PHE A 64 -3.92 4.50 -11.73
CA PHE A 64 -3.42 4.68 -10.37
C PHE A 64 -1.96 5.16 -10.40
N GLU A 65 -1.54 5.90 -9.38
CA GLU A 65 -0.21 6.51 -9.35
C GLU A 65 0.68 5.93 -8.26
N ARG A 66 0.06 5.49 -7.15
CA ARG A 66 0.74 5.01 -5.94
C ARG A 66 0.38 3.56 -5.63
N GLY A 67 1.24 2.90 -4.87
CA GLY A 67 1.08 1.50 -4.52
C GLY A 67 1.64 1.17 -3.13
N VAL A 68 1.00 0.25 -2.43
CA VAL A 68 1.51 -0.34 -1.19
C VAL A 68 1.83 -1.81 -1.46
N ILE A 69 3.13 -2.10 -1.52
CA ILE A 69 3.65 -3.43 -1.80
C ILE A 69 3.78 -4.16 -0.47
N VAL A 70 3.12 -5.31 -0.38
CA VAL A 70 3.09 -6.17 0.79
C VAL A 70 3.93 -7.40 0.50
N THR A 71 4.89 -7.74 1.36
CA THR A 71 5.63 -9.00 1.22
C THR A 71 4.66 -10.18 1.38
N ALA A 72 4.67 -11.09 0.41
CA ALA A 72 3.75 -12.22 0.39
C ALA A 72 4.35 -13.43 1.11
N SER A 73 3.48 -14.32 1.60
CA SER A 73 3.94 -15.52 2.32
C SER A 73 4.80 -16.45 1.45
N ALA A 74 4.66 -16.45 0.12
CA ALA A 74 5.55 -17.22 -0.76
C ALA A 74 7.02 -16.73 -0.75
N GLN A 75 7.29 -15.52 -0.27
CA GLN A 75 8.64 -14.94 -0.09
C GLN A 75 9.16 -15.14 1.34
N GLY A 76 8.31 -15.59 2.27
CA GLY A 76 8.65 -15.67 3.68
C GLY A 76 9.01 -14.31 4.28
N THR A 77 10.15 -14.24 4.93
CA THR A 77 10.71 -13.01 5.51
C THR A 77 11.68 -12.29 4.57
N ASP A 78 11.83 -12.76 3.32
CA ASP A 78 12.61 -12.05 2.32
C ASP A 78 11.81 -10.88 1.74
N ASN A 79 12.18 -9.67 2.15
CA ASN A 79 11.55 -8.41 1.76
C ASN A 79 12.26 -7.75 0.55
N SER A 80 13.25 -8.41 -0.06
CA SER A 80 14.17 -7.81 -1.04
C SER A 80 13.48 -7.27 -2.30
N ALA A 81 12.52 -8.02 -2.87
CA ALA A 81 11.77 -7.57 -4.05
C ALA A 81 10.96 -6.30 -3.78
N MET A 82 10.27 -6.26 -2.63
CA MET A 82 9.56 -5.06 -2.17
C MET A 82 10.54 -3.90 -1.98
N LEU A 83 11.63 -4.10 -1.24
CA LEU A 83 12.60 -3.05 -0.93
C LEU A 83 13.27 -2.49 -2.20
N ASP A 84 13.55 -3.31 -3.21
CA ASP A 84 14.04 -2.84 -4.51
C ASP A 84 13.04 -1.90 -5.18
N ALA A 85 11.77 -2.28 -5.21
CA ALA A 85 10.70 -1.45 -5.77
C ALA A 85 10.56 -0.11 -5.04
N LEU A 86 10.62 -0.10 -3.70
CA LEU A 86 10.53 1.14 -2.91
C LEU A 86 11.70 2.08 -3.19
N ARG A 87 12.93 1.56 -3.23
CA ARG A 87 14.13 2.37 -3.51
C ARG A 87 14.14 2.97 -4.90
N ARG A 88 13.60 2.25 -5.89
CA ARG A 88 13.50 2.72 -7.28
C ARG A 88 12.39 3.77 -7.46
N HIS A 89 11.34 3.73 -6.64
CA HIS A 89 10.18 4.60 -6.77
C HIS A 89 9.69 5.17 -5.42
N PRO A 90 10.55 5.91 -4.68
CA PRO A 90 10.29 6.29 -3.28
C PRO A 90 9.13 7.28 -3.10
N ALA A 91 8.75 8.01 -4.15
CA ALA A 91 7.58 8.88 -4.13
C ALA A 91 6.26 8.12 -4.38
N ARG A 92 6.33 6.96 -5.05
CA ARG A 92 5.15 6.21 -5.52
C ARG A 92 4.79 5.03 -4.62
N PHE A 93 5.78 4.41 -3.98
CA PHE A 93 5.56 3.16 -3.24
C PHE A 93 5.85 3.24 -1.75
N ARG A 94 5.07 2.47 -0.99
CA ARG A 94 5.28 2.17 0.43
C ARG A 94 5.23 0.67 0.66
N GLY A 95 5.87 0.22 1.72
CA GLY A 95 6.04 -1.20 2.01
C GLY A 95 5.33 -1.68 3.27
N VAL A 96 4.92 -2.94 3.24
CA VAL A 96 4.49 -3.70 4.42
C VAL A 96 5.34 -4.98 4.48
N ALA A 97 6.19 -5.06 5.51
CA ALA A 97 7.18 -6.11 5.64
C ALA A 97 6.68 -7.32 6.45
N VAL A 98 7.29 -8.46 6.21
CA VAL A 98 7.17 -9.68 7.03
C VAL A 98 8.52 -9.90 7.69
N LEU A 99 8.60 -9.81 9.02
CA LEU A 99 9.86 -9.72 9.76
C LEU A 99 9.94 -10.79 10.85
N PRO A 100 11.05 -11.53 10.96
CA PRO A 100 11.27 -12.47 12.06
C PRO A 100 11.65 -11.71 13.35
N PRO A 101 11.45 -12.29 14.55
CA PRO A 101 11.70 -11.65 15.85
C PRO A 101 13.12 -11.06 16.02
N GLU A 102 14.10 -11.61 15.33
CA GLU A 102 15.53 -11.32 15.45
C GLU A 102 15.96 -10.08 14.64
N THR A 103 15.02 -9.44 13.94
CA THR A 103 15.29 -8.25 13.10
C THR A 103 15.93 -7.12 13.92
N THR A 104 17.09 -6.65 13.47
CA THR A 104 17.92 -5.66 14.16
C THR A 104 17.43 -4.22 13.96
N ASP A 105 17.81 -3.29 14.85
CA ASP A 105 17.37 -1.89 14.75
C ASP A 105 17.87 -1.24 13.47
N ARG A 106 19.09 -1.59 13.06
CA ARG A 106 19.66 -1.15 11.79
C ARG A 106 18.80 -1.56 10.61
N GLU A 107 18.33 -2.81 10.56
CA GLU A 107 17.45 -3.27 9.49
C GLU A 107 16.10 -2.54 9.52
N LEU A 108 15.52 -2.32 10.70
CA LEU A 108 14.28 -1.55 10.85
C LEU A 108 14.43 -0.09 10.39
N ASP A 109 15.57 0.55 10.69
CA ASP A 109 15.89 1.92 10.25
C ASP A 109 16.08 1.98 8.73
N GLU A 110 16.83 1.04 8.16
CA GLU A 110 17.04 0.92 6.72
C GLU A 110 15.71 0.71 5.98
N MET A 111 14.82 -0.14 6.51
CA MET A 111 13.47 -0.35 5.94
C MET A 111 12.58 0.87 6.08
N THR A 112 12.64 1.57 7.21
CA THR A 112 11.88 2.82 7.44
C THR A 112 12.30 3.89 6.43
N ALA A 113 13.61 4.07 6.24
CA ALA A 113 14.19 4.99 5.26
C ALA A 113 13.81 4.62 3.82
N ALA A 114 13.76 3.31 3.51
CA ALA A 114 13.32 2.83 2.20
C ALA A 114 11.83 3.06 1.93
N GLY A 115 11.00 3.26 2.96
CA GLY A 115 9.56 3.53 2.80
C GLY A 115 8.64 2.44 3.35
N VAL A 116 9.15 1.48 4.12
CA VAL A 116 8.30 0.51 4.85
C VAL A 116 7.58 1.22 6.00
N ARG A 117 6.31 0.88 6.20
CA ARG A 117 5.43 1.53 7.19
C ARG A 117 4.69 0.54 8.09
N ALA A 118 4.87 -0.76 7.89
CA ALA A 118 4.13 -1.74 8.66
C ALA A 118 4.78 -3.10 8.71
N LEU A 119 4.46 -3.81 9.80
CA LEU A 119 4.65 -5.25 9.96
C LEU A 119 3.34 -5.94 9.59
N ARG A 120 3.41 -7.01 8.79
CA ARG A 120 2.28 -7.88 8.51
C ARG A 120 2.34 -9.18 9.31
N LEU A 121 1.27 -9.46 10.05
CA LEU A 121 1.01 -10.77 10.62
C LEU A 121 0.02 -11.55 9.77
N ASN A 122 0.27 -12.86 9.64
CA ASN A 122 -0.68 -13.78 9.04
C ASN A 122 -1.26 -14.68 10.13
N LEU A 123 -2.49 -14.36 10.53
CA LEU A 123 -3.24 -15.04 11.58
C LEU A 123 -4.42 -15.85 11.01
N LEU A 124 -4.49 -16.05 9.69
CA LEU A 124 -5.53 -16.87 9.08
C LEU A 124 -5.41 -18.34 9.51
N ARG A 125 -6.56 -18.89 9.90
CA ARG A 125 -6.71 -20.27 10.31
C ARG A 125 -7.71 -20.99 9.40
N GLY A 126 -7.42 -22.25 9.09
CA GLY A 126 -8.35 -23.15 8.45
C GLY A 126 -9.46 -23.60 9.41
N ALA A 127 -10.39 -24.39 8.90
CA ALA A 127 -11.56 -24.84 9.67
C ALA A 127 -11.20 -25.69 10.91
N ALA A 128 -10.02 -26.33 10.93
CA ALA A 128 -9.53 -27.09 12.08
C ALA A 128 -8.54 -26.29 12.97
N GLY A 129 -8.46 -24.96 12.77
CA GLY A 129 -7.63 -24.05 13.58
C GLY A 129 -6.15 -23.99 13.17
N GLU A 130 -5.75 -24.78 12.18
CA GLU A 130 -4.41 -24.83 11.62
C GLU A 130 -4.08 -23.58 10.79
N ARG A 131 -2.81 -23.21 10.69
CA ARG A 131 -2.39 -22.08 9.85
C ARG A 131 -2.70 -22.37 8.38
N THR A 132 -3.42 -21.46 7.72
CA THR A 132 -3.79 -21.65 6.29
C THR A 132 -2.57 -21.57 5.36
N TYR A 133 -1.62 -20.68 5.67
CA TYR A 133 -0.42 -20.47 4.86
C TYR A 133 0.85 -20.55 5.71
N ARG A 134 1.87 -21.22 5.17
CA ARG A 134 3.23 -21.21 5.73
C ARG A 134 3.89 -19.86 5.46
N ASN A 135 4.99 -19.59 6.17
CA ASN A 135 5.90 -18.48 5.90
C ASN A 135 5.34 -17.06 6.08
N GLY A 136 4.19 -16.93 6.75
CA GLY A 136 3.86 -15.69 7.46
C GLY A 136 4.47 -15.68 8.86
N VAL A 137 4.55 -14.50 9.49
CA VAL A 137 4.92 -14.38 10.90
C VAL A 137 3.68 -14.17 11.78
N GLY A 138 3.77 -14.61 13.03
CA GLY A 138 2.70 -14.54 14.03
C GLY A 138 2.99 -13.55 15.15
N LEU A 139 2.29 -13.73 16.27
CA LEU A 139 2.36 -12.86 17.45
C LEU A 139 3.77 -12.77 18.04
N GLU A 140 4.60 -13.80 17.89
CA GLU A 140 5.98 -13.81 18.36
C GLU A 140 6.81 -12.65 17.78
N SER A 141 6.55 -12.27 16.53
CA SER A 141 7.25 -11.14 15.89
C SER A 141 6.73 -9.80 16.40
N LEU A 142 5.44 -9.71 16.75
CA LEU A 142 4.89 -8.52 17.38
C LEU A 142 5.41 -8.32 18.80
N GLU A 143 5.50 -9.39 19.59
CA GLU A 143 6.05 -9.35 20.94
C GLU A 143 7.50 -8.85 20.94
N ALA A 144 8.32 -9.34 20.02
CA ALA A 144 9.74 -8.98 19.93
C ALA A 144 9.96 -7.58 19.33
N LEU A 145 9.17 -7.17 18.33
CA LEU A 145 9.45 -5.97 17.53
C LEU A 145 8.51 -4.80 17.81
N GLY A 146 7.32 -5.04 18.35
CA GLY A 146 6.23 -4.06 18.47
C GLY A 146 6.63 -2.70 19.05
N PRO A 147 7.29 -2.63 20.22
CA PRO A 147 7.74 -1.36 20.78
C PRO A 147 8.68 -0.57 19.85
N ARG A 148 9.64 -1.27 19.22
CA ARG A 148 10.64 -0.70 18.31
C ARG A 148 10.01 -0.23 17.00
N LEU A 149 8.98 -0.92 16.52
CA LEU A 149 8.21 -0.55 15.34
C LEU A 149 7.31 0.66 15.61
N ARG A 150 6.68 0.72 16.79
CA ARG A 150 5.85 1.85 17.20
C ARG A 150 6.65 3.15 17.27
N GLU A 151 7.88 3.11 17.79
CA GLU A 151 8.78 4.28 17.83
C GLU A 151 9.10 4.84 16.43
N ARG A 152 9.08 3.98 15.40
CA ARG A 152 9.28 4.36 14.00
C ARG A 152 7.98 4.77 13.30
N GLY A 153 6.86 4.82 14.02
CA GLY A 153 5.55 5.16 13.49
C GLY A 153 4.98 4.10 12.55
N TRP A 154 5.41 2.84 12.68
CA TRP A 154 4.83 1.76 11.88
C TRP A 154 3.47 1.34 12.43
N HIS A 155 2.60 0.84 11.55
CA HIS A 155 1.34 0.21 11.91
C HIS A 155 1.42 -1.31 11.80
N LEU A 156 0.45 -1.99 12.39
CA LEU A 156 0.31 -3.43 12.40
C LEU A 156 -0.76 -3.83 11.39
N GLN A 157 -0.37 -4.51 10.32
CA GLN A 157 -1.31 -5.10 9.37
C GLN A 157 -1.57 -6.56 9.73
N VAL A 158 -2.83 -6.96 9.87
CA VAL A 158 -3.19 -8.34 10.20
C VAL A 158 -4.08 -8.94 9.11
N TRP A 159 -3.73 -10.14 8.69
CA TRP A 159 -4.59 -10.97 7.87
C TRP A 159 -5.24 -12.04 8.75
N ILE A 160 -6.54 -11.87 9.04
CA ILE A 160 -7.31 -12.65 10.01
C ILE A 160 -8.77 -12.74 9.55
N HIS A 161 -9.50 -13.77 9.98
CA HIS A 161 -10.96 -13.79 9.87
C HIS A 161 -11.58 -12.87 10.93
N ALA A 162 -12.61 -12.10 10.57
CA ALA A 162 -13.26 -11.16 11.48
C ALA A 162 -13.86 -11.86 12.71
N ARG A 163 -14.31 -13.11 12.56
CA ARG A 163 -14.79 -13.96 13.66
C ARG A 163 -13.74 -14.25 14.73
N ASP A 164 -12.47 -14.25 14.37
CA ASP A 164 -11.35 -14.54 15.29
C ASP A 164 -10.77 -13.26 15.93
N LEU A 165 -11.24 -12.09 15.52
CA LEU A 165 -10.68 -10.80 15.96
C LEU A 165 -10.81 -10.61 17.47
N ALA A 166 -11.93 -11.02 18.07
CA ALA A 166 -12.17 -10.90 19.50
C ALA A 166 -11.14 -11.68 20.34
N GLU A 167 -10.69 -12.84 19.86
CA GLU A 167 -9.66 -13.65 20.51
C GLU A 167 -8.26 -13.04 20.33
N ALA A 168 -7.99 -12.45 19.15
CA ALA A 168 -6.68 -11.90 18.84
C ALA A 168 -6.40 -10.54 19.51
N LEU A 169 -7.42 -9.69 19.69
CA LEU A 169 -7.24 -8.31 20.19
C LEU A 169 -6.44 -8.20 21.49
N PRO A 170 -6.67 -9.02 22.55
CA PRO A 170 -5.88 -8.95 23.77
C PRO A 170 -4.36 -9.08 23.56
N ALA A 171 -3.93 -9.77 22.50
CA ALA A 171 -2.51 -9.89 22.14
C ALA A 171 -2.03 -8.76 21.22
N LEU A 172 -2.91 -8.19 20.39
CA LEU A 172 -2.55 -7.15 19.42
C LEU A 172 -2.51 -5.75 20.06
N GLU A 173 -3.47 -5.41 20.92
CA GLU A 173 -3.64 -4.06 21.46
C GLU A 173 -2.51 -3.55 22.36
N PRO A 174 -1.85 -4.37 23.20
CA PRO A 174 -0.82 -3.89 24.11
C PRO A 174 0.38 -3.22 23.42
N CYS A 175 0.66 -3.53 22.14
CA CYS A 175 1.76 -2.90 21.41
C CYS A 175 1.52 -1.41 21.11
N GLY A 176 0.26 -0.95 21.13
CA GLY A 176 -0.13 0.44 20.90
C GLY A 176 0.08 0.95 19.47
N MET A 177 0.31 0.06 18.49
CA MET A 177 0.40 0.41 17.07
C MET A 177 -1.00 0.54 16.46
N GLU A 178 -1.16 1.38 15.43
CA GLU A 178 -2.41 1.41 14.66
C GLU A 178 -2.65 0.04 14.01
N LEU A 179 -3.88 -0.48 14.10
CA LEU A 179 -4.25 -1.78 13.52
C LEU A 179 -4.85 -1.59 12.12
N VAL A 180 -4.43 -2.40 11.15
CA VAL A 180 -5.01 -2.49 9.81
C VAL A 180 -5.47 -3.92 9.54
N VAL A 181 -6.77 -4.14 9.34
CA VAL A 181 -7.33 -5.47 9.04
C VAL A 181 -7.46 -5.67 7.53
N ASP A 182 -6.80 -6.70 7.00
CA ASP A 182 -6.78 -7.02 5.57
C ASP A 182 -8.13 -7.57 5.07
N HIS A 183 -8.48 -7.22 3.83
CA HIS A 183 -9.60 -7.76 3.03
C HIS A 183 -10.93 -7.91 3.79
N MET A 184 -11.39 -6.82 4.40
CA MET A 184 -12.63 -6.77 5.20
C MET A 184 -12.67 -7.78 6.35
N GLY A 185 -11.50 -8.25 6.82
CA GLY A 185 -11.41 -9.33 7.82
C GLY A 185 -11.72 -10.71 7.25
N ARG A 186 -11.38 -10.96 5.98
CA ARG A 186 -11.50 -12.27 5.30
C ARG A 186 -12.82 -12.99 5.64
N ILE A 187 -13.92 -12.27 5.54
CA ILE A 187 -15.27 -12.81 5.77
C ILE A 187 -15.52 -13.94 4.76
N ASP A 188 -16.27 -14.97 5.14
CA ASP A 188 -16.80 -15.95 4.21
C ASP A 188 -18.26 -15.62 3.93
N THR A 189 -18.59 -15.07 2.76
CA THR A 189 -19.97 -14.64 2.46
C THR A 189 -20.97 -15.80 2.32
N ARG A 190 -20.52 -17.06 2.38
CA ARG A 190 -21.40 -18.24 2.45
C ARG A 190 -21.74 -18.63 3.89
N GLN A 191 -20.98 -18.16 4.87
CA GLN A 191 -21.10 -18.55 6.28
C GLN A 191 -21.40 -17.37 7.22
N ASP A 192 -20.88 -16.20 6.90
CA ASP A 192 -20.98 -15.00 7.71
C ASP A 192 -22.06 -14.07 7.17
N ALA A 193 -22.66 -13.31 8.09
CA ALA A 193 -23.59 -12.23 7.79
C ALA A 193 -23.10 -10.91 8.42
N PRO A 194 -23.56 -9.74 7.93
CA PRO A 194 -23.15 -8.43 8.46
C PRO A 194 -23.48 -8.20 9.95
N ASP A 195 -24.35 -9.01 10.54
CA ASP A 195 -24.67 -8.98 11.96
C ASP A 195 -23.82 -9.94 12.80
N HIS A 196 -22.94 -10.73 12.18
CA HIS A 196 -22.02 -11.63 12.88
C HIS A 196 -21.16 -10.86 13.89
N PRO A 197 -21.04 -11.30 15.16
CA PRO A 197 -20.36 -10.55 16.22
C PRO A 197 -18.95 -10.12 15.88
N GLY A 198 -18.15 -10.98 15.25
CA GLY A 198 -16.78 -10.63 14.84
C GLY A 198 -16.71 -9.54 13.77
N PHE A 199 -17.64 -9.52 12.81
CA PHE A 199 -17.69 -8.44 11.82
C PHE A 199 -18.21 -7.14 12.42
N ARG A 200 -19.20 -7.21 13.33
CA ARG A 200 -19.67 -6.05 14.09
C ARG A 200 -18.54 -5.45 14.93
N LEU A 201 -17.72 -6.28 15.57
CA LEU A 201 -16.54 -5.83 16.30
C LEU A 201 -15.57 -5.06 15.39
N LEU A 202 -15.31 -5.56 14.17
CA LEU A 202 -14.49 -4.80 13.21
C LEU A 202 -15.11 -3.43 12.88
N CYS A 203 -16.42 -3.37 12.65
CA CYS A 203 -17.12 -2.10 12.43
C CYS A 203 -17.02 -1.16 13.65
N ASP A 204 -17.13 -1.69 14.86
CA ASP A 204 -17.04 -0.91 16.10
C ASP A 204 -15.63 -0.34 16.29
N LEU A 205 -14.58 -1.13 16.05
CA LEU A 205 -13.19 -0.64 16.08
C LEU A 205 -12.93 0.48 15.06
N LEU A 206 -13.53 0.39 13.87
CA LEU A 206 -13.48 1.45 12.86
C LEU A 206 -14.17 2.71 13.36
N ARG A 207 -15.38 2.58 13.92
CA ARG A 207 -16.18 3.70 14.45
C ARG A 207 -15.45 4.44 15.56
N ASP A 208 -14.78 3.69 16.45
CA ASP A 208 -13.96 4.22 17.53
C ASP A 208 -12.62 4.78 17.05
N GLY A 209 -12.29 4.61 15.77
CA GLY A 209 -11.01 5.04 15.19
C GLY A 209 -9.81 4.23 15.66
N ARG A 210 -10.03 3.06 16.25
CA ARG A 210 -9.02 2.13 16.80
C ARG A 210 -8.43 1.19 15.75
N ALA A 211 -9.09 1.05 14.60
CA ALA A 211 -8.59 0.25 13.49
C ALA A 211 -8.87 0.92 12.14
N TRP A 212 -8.05 0.51 11.16
CA TRP A 212 -8.26 0.67 9.74
C TRP A 212 -8.67 -0.68 9.14
N THR A 213 -9.27 -0.64 7.95
CA THR A 213 -9.46 -1.86 7.16
C THR A 213 -9.22 -1.61 5.68
N LYS A 214 -8.83 -2.68 4.97
CA LYS A 214 -8.79 -2.69 3.52
C LYS A 214 -10.10 -3.26 2.98
N ILE A 215 -10.91 -2.44 2.32
CA ILE A 215 -12.13 -2.88 1.61
C ILE A 215 -11.77 -3.52 0.25
N SER A 216 -10.86 -4.49 0.29
CA SER A 216 -10.29 -5.22 -0.87
C SER A 216 -10.65 -6.69 -0.81
N GLY A 217 -10.37 -7.46 -1.87
CA GLY A 217 -10.56 -8.92 -1.87
C GLY A 217 -12.04 -9.34 -1.95
N ALA A 218 -12.87 -8.59 -2.70
CA ALA A 218 -14.28 -8.94 -2.93
C ALA A 218 -14.41 -10.31 -3.57
N ASP A 219 -13.64 -10.53 -4.64
CA ASP A 219 -13.38 -11.80 -5.30
C ASP A 219 -13.04 -12.91 -4.30
N ARG A 220 -12.19 -12.61 -3.31
CA ARG A 220 -11.78 -13.61 -2.34
C ARG A 220 -12.90 -13.97 -1.38
N ILE A 221 -13.62 -12.99 -0.83
CA ILE A 221 -14.63 -13.25 0.23
C ILE A 221 -15.89 -13.90 -0.34
N THR A 222 -16.13 -13.74 -1.65
CA THR A 222 -17.23 -14.37 -2.38
C THR A 222 -16.80 -15.59 -3.20
N HIS A 223 -15.63 -16.20 -2.94
CA HIS A 223 -15.16 -17.43 -3.60
C HIS A 223 -15.10 -17.34 -5.14
N GLY A 224 -14.76 -16.16 -5.67
CA GLY A 224 -14.66 -15.89 -7.10
C GLY A 224 -15.99 -15.64 -7.82
N GLU A 225 -17.13 -15.67 -7.12
CA GLU A 225 -18.46 -15.51 -7.72
C GLU A 225 -18.73 -14.06 -8.18
N ALA A 226 -18.31 -13.74 -9.41
CA ALA A 226 -18.59 -12.45 -10.03
C ALA A 226 -20.12 -12.22 -10.20
N PRO A 227 -20.65 -10.99 -10.04
CA PRO A 227 -19.93 -9.72 -9.84
C PRO A 227 -19.63 -9.42 -8.35
N TRP A 228 -19.44 -10.45 -7.53
CA TRP A 228 -19.03 -10.38 -6.13
C TRP A 228 -20.01 -9.60 -5.25
N SER A 229 -21.31 -9.66 -5.56
CA SER A 229 -22.37 -8.95 -4.83
C SER A 229 -22.49 -9.34 -3.35
N GLY A 230 -22.03 -10.55 -2.98
CA GLY A 230 -21.93 -10.96 -1.58
C GLY A 230 -21.06 -10.03 -0.72
N ALA A 231 -20.11 -9.31 -1.32
CA ALA A 231 -19.25 -8.35 -0.61
C ALA A 231 -19.94 -7.01 -0.30
N ASP A 232 -20.98 -6.64 -1.06
CA ASP A 232 -21.64 -5.32 -0.97
C ASP A 232 -22.10 -4.93 0.43
N PRO A 233 -22.84 -5.78 1.18
CA PRO A 233 -23.31 -5.38 2.50
C PRO A 233 -22.16 -5.18 3.50
N PHE A 234 -21.06 -5.91 3.37
CA PHE A 234 -19.90 -5.78 4.27
C PHE A 234 -19.10 -4.51 3.97
N ALA A 235 -18.77 -4.27 2.70
CA ALA A 235 -18.03 -3.07 2.32
C ALA A 235 -18.80 -1.79 2.68
N ARG A 236 -20.11 -1.75 2.43
CA ARG A 236 -20.98 -0.62 2.81
C ARG A 236 -21.07 -0.43 4.31
N ALA A 237 -21.16 -1.51 5.09
CA ALA A 237 -21.18 -1.42 6.55
C ALA A 237 -19.86 -0.84 7.13
N LEU A 238 -18.71 -1.24 6.58
CA LEU A 238 -17.40 -0.70 6.99
C LEU A 238 -17.26 0.79 6.63
N LEU A 239 -17.67 1.18 5.42
CA LEU A 239 -17.69 2.58 4.98
C LEU A 239 -18.65 3.43 5.84
N ALA A 240 -19.83 2.90 6.16
CA ALA A 240 -20.79 3.56 7.04
C ALA A 240 -20.28 3.69 8.48
N ALA A 241 -19.50 2.71 8.97
CA ALA A 241 -18.90 2.76 10.29
C ALA A 241 -17.84 3.87 10.39
N ASN A 242 -16.89 3.92 9.45
CA ASN A 242 -15.92 5.02 9.34
C ASN A 242 -15.16 5.01 8.00
N ALA A 243 -15.70 5.67 6.97
CA ALA A 243 -15.04 5.76 5.67
C ALA A 243 -13.62 6.37 5.72
N ALA A 244 -13.30 7.21 6.71
CA ALA A 244 -11.96 7.78 6.88
C ALA A 244 -10.92 6.76 7.38
N ARG A 245 -11.36 5.55 7.77
CA ARG A 245 -10.50 4.43 8.19
C ARG A 245 -10.48 3.28 7.16
N CYS A 246 -11.01 3.51 5.96
CA CYS A 246 -11.00 2.53 4.87
C CYS A 246 -9.98 2.91 3.79
N VAL A 247 -9.17 1.93 3.39
CA VAL A 247 -8.34 2.01 2.16
C VAL A 247 -8.75 0.88 1.22
N TRP A 248 -8.34 0.96 -0.05
CA TRP A 248 -8.64 -0.07 -1.05
C TRP A 248 -7.37 -0.54 -1.76
N GLY A 249 -7.39 -1.79 -2.24
CA GLY A 249 -6.36 -2.33 -3.12
C GLY A 249 -6.89 -3.46 -3.98
N THR A 250 -6.21 -3.75 -5.08
CA THR A 250 -6.58 -4.81 -6.04
C THR A 250 -6.31 -6.21 -5.51
N ASP A 251 -5.30 -6.33 -4.65
CA ASP A 251 -4.68 -7.62 -4.29
C ASP A 251 -3.98 -8.34 -5.45
N TRP A 252 -3.59 -7.56 -6.48
CA TRP A 252 -2.74 -8.00 -7.57
C TRP A 252 -1.43 -8.60 -7.02
N PRO A 253 -0.91 -9.72 -7.55
CA PRO A 253 -1.30 -10.40 -8.78
C PRO A 253 -2.22 -11.60 -8.54
N HIS A 254 -3.11 -11.55 -7.54
CA HIS A 254 -4.10 -12.59 -7.25
C HIS A 254 -3.47 -13.93 -6.89
N ILE A 255 -2.64 -13.92 -5.85
CA ILE A 255 -1.98 -15.13 -5.33
C ILE A 255 -2.95 -16.16 -4.78
N ALA A 256 -2.52 -17.42 -4.76
CA ALA A 256 -3.30 -18.59 -4.34
C ALA A 256 -4.58 -18.86 -5.16
N TYR A 257 -4.74 -18.19 -6.31
CA TYR A 257 -5.74 -18.56 -7.31
C TYR A 257 -5.29 -19.81 -8.07
N SER A 258 -6.14 -20.83 -8.07
CA SER A 258 -5.85 -22.10 -8.72
C SER A 258 -7.08 -22.81 -9.28
N ASP A 259 -8.25 -22.61 -8.67
CA ASP A 259 -9.52 -23.23 -9.08
C ASP A 259 -10.59 -22.21 -9.52
N HIS A 260 -10.25 -20.92 -9.50
CA HIS A 260 -11.17 -19.83 -9.85
C HIS A 260 -10.56 -18.92 -10.90
N PRO A 261 -11.39 -18.31 -11.78
CA PRO A 261 -10.92 -17.27 -12.69
C PRO A 261 -10.29 -16.11 -11.91
N VAL A 262 -9.13 -15.66 -12.38
CA VAL A 262 -8.52 -14.42 -11.88
C VAL A 262 -9.44 -13.24 -12.21
N PRO A 263 -9.73 -12.35 -11.25
CA PRO A 263 -10.61 -11.21 -11.50
C PRO A 263 -9.98 -10.20 -12.46
N GLU A 264 -10.82 -9.50 -13.21
CA GLU A 264 -10.39 -8.29 -13.92
C GLU A 264 -10.27 -7.13 -12.91
N ASP A 265 -9.07 -6.57 -12.76
CA ASP A 265 -8.79 -5.53 -11.76
C ASP A 265 -9.62 -4.25 -11.94
N ALA A 266 -9.94 -3.89 -13.19
CA ALA A 266 -10.84 -2.77 -13.48
C ALA A 266 -12.27 -3.03 -12.96
N ALA A 267 -12.74 -4.28 -12.99
CA ALA A 267 -14.03 -4.65 -12.43
C ALA A 267 -14.02 -4.59 -10.89
N LEU A 268 -12.91 -4.94 -10.24
CA LEU A 268 -12.74 -4.74 -8.80
C LEU A 268 -12.74 -3.24 -8.43
N ALA A 269 -12.11 -2.39 -9.25
CA ALA A 269 -12.15 -0.94 -9.06
C ALA A 269 -13.57 -0.37 -9.28
N ASP A 270 -14.30 -0.86 -10.29
CA ASP A 270 -15.70 -0.48 -10.51
C ASP A 270 -16.60 -0.90 -9.34
N LYS A 271 -16.31 -2.05 -8.73
CA LYS A 271 -16.98 -2.53 -7.51
C LYS A 271 -16.78 -1.55 -6.35
N LEU A 272 -15.57 -1.06 -6.12
CA LEU A 272 -15.29 0.01 -5.15
C LEU A 272 -16.12 1.25 -5.45
N ALA A 273 -16.13 1.72 -6.69
CA ALA A 273 -16.90 2.90 -7.07
C ALA A 273 -18.40 2.73 -6.77
N GLY A 274 -18.94 1.52 -6.93
CA GLY A 274 -20.33 1.19 -6.55
C GLY A 274 -20.62 1.13 -5.03
N TRP A 275 -19.59 1.13 -4.19
CA TRP A 275 -19.74 1.23 -2.73
C TRP A 275 -19.62 2.66 -2.21
N CYS A 276 -18.91 3.53 -2.94
CA CYS A 276 -18.77 4.94 -2.59
C CYS A 276 -19.95 5.75 -3.18
N PRO A 277 -20.72 6.48 -2.37
CA PRO A 277 -21.91 7.20 -2.83
C PRO A 277 -21.56 8.45 -3.65
N ASP A 278 -20.34 8.98 -3.52
CA ASP A 278 -19.89 10.19 -4.19
C ASP A 278 -18.36 10.20 -4.45
N ALA A 279 -17.92 11.15 -5.26
CA ALA A 279 -16.52 11.32 -5.63
C ALA A 279 -15.62 11.72 -4.44
N ALA A 280 -16.17 12.36 -3.39
CA ALA A 280 -15.40 12.76 -2.22
C ALA A 280 -15.03 11.54 -1.38
N MET A 281 -15.96 10.61 -1.16
CA MET A 281 -15.68 9.35 -0.48
C MET A 281 -14.70 8.50 -1.29
N LEU A 282 -14.89 8.42 -2.61
CA LEU A 282 -13.98 7.66 -3.48
C LEU A 282 -12.56 8.22 -3.43
N LYS A 283 -12.41 9.56 -3.48
CA LYS A 283 -11.12 10.24 -3.28
C LYS A 283 -10.56 9.98 -1.89
N ALA A 284 -11.38 10.01 -0.84
CA ALA A 284 -10.91 9.73 0.52
C ALA A 284 -10.28 8.32 0.60
N VAL A 285 -10.99 7.29 0.11
CA VAL A 285 -10.54 5.89 0.14
C VAL A 285 -9.30 5.65 -0.73
N LEU A 286 -9.23 6.26 -1.91
CA LEU A 286 -8.13 6.03 -2.87
C LEU A 286 -6.93 6.97 -2.68
N VAL A 287 -7.12 8.14 -2.08
CA VAL A 287 -6.10 9.19 -2.07
C VAL A 287 -5.74 9.63 -0.65
N ASP A 288 -6.71 10.18 0.09
CA ASP A 288 -6.42 10.89 1.35
C ASP A 288 -6.09 9.92 2.49
N ASN A 289 -6.88 8.86 2.61
CA ASN A 289 -6.70 7.81 3.61
C ASN A 289 -5.36 7.07 3.44
N PRO A 290 -4.98 6.55 2.26
CA PRO A 290 -3.67 5.92 2.09
C PRO A 290 -2.52 6.93 2.22
N ALA A 291 -2.71 8.21 1.86
CA ALA A 291 -1.69 9.23 2.10
C ALA A 291 -1.38 9.39 3.60
N ARG A 292 -2.43 9.44 4.43
CA ARG A 292 -2.30 9.51 5.90
C ARG A 292 -1.73 8.23 6.50
N LEU A 293 -2.28 7.07 6.13
CA LEU A 293 -1.90 5.78 6.73
C LEU A 293 -0.46 5.36 6.38
N TYR A 294 -0.01 5.62 5.14
CA TYR A 294 1.30 5.17 4.66
C TYR A 294 2.32 6.32 4.53
N GLY A 295 1.96 7.55 4.90
CA GLY A 295 2.87 8.70 4.85
C GLY A 295 3.41 8.97 3.44
N PHE A 296 2.53 9.01 2.45
CA PHE A 296 2.90 9.50 1.12
C PHE A 296 3.09 11.02 1.18
N PRO A 297 4.05 11.59 0.42
CA PRO A 297 4.21 13.03 0.34
C PRO A 297 2.90 13.66 -0.16
N ALA A 298 2.54 14.81 0.39
CA ALA A 298 1.46 15.62 -0.17
C ALA A 298 1.83 15.96 -1.62
N GLY A 299 0.92 15.70 -2.55
CA GLY A 299 1.15 16.06 -3.95
C GLY A 299 1.43 17.55 -4.05
N SER A 300 2.52 17.93 -4.72
CA SER A 300 2.79 19.32 -5.06
C SER A 300 1.66 19.82 -5.96
N ALA A 301 0.73 20.56 -5.37
CA ALA A 301 -0.29 21.28 -6.10
C ALA A 301 0.35 22.51 -6.77
N GLU A 302 1.19 22.32 -7.80
CA GLU A 302 1.68 23.43 -8.64
C GLU A 302 1.76 23.02 -10.11
N GLY A 303 0.62 23.14 -10.79
CA GLY A 303 0.58 23.58 -12.18
C GLY A 303 0.62 25.10 -12.19
N GLY A 304 1.77 25.67 -11.84
CA GLY A 304 2.07 27.09 -11.96
C GLY A 304 2.75 27.35 -13.30
N THR A 305 2.11 28.14 -14.13
CA THR A 305 2.60 28.63 -15.42
C THR A 305 4.03 29.19 -15.32
N ALA A 306 4.96 28.59 -16.07
CA ALA A 306 6.23 29.21 -16.40
C ALA A 306 6.25 29.49 -17.91
N GLU A 307 5.55 30.55 -18.32
CA GLU A 307 5.97 31.28 -19.53
C GLU A 307 7.31 31.93 -19.21
N GLY A 308 8.36 31.45 -19.88
CA GLY A 308 9.69 32.04 -19.82
C GLY A 308 9.66 33.43 -20.45
N VAL A 309 9.78 34.46 -19.62
CA VAL A 309 10.18 35.79 -20.09
C VAL A 309 11.70 35.86 -20.12
N ASN A 310 12.21 35.97 -21.34
CA ASN A 310 13.60 36.13 -21.75
C ASN A 310 14.13 37.53 -21.36
N PRO A 311 15.29 37.70 -20.70
CA PRO A 311 15.91 39.00 -20.51
C PRO A 311 16.89 39.27 -21.66
N ALA A 312 16.41 39.84 -22.76
CA ALA A 312 17.26 40.38 -23.82
C ALA A 312 16.76 41.76 -24.25
N GLY A 313 17.45 42.80 -23.77
CA GLY A 313 17.19 44.18 -24.13
C GLY A 313 18.41 45.08 -23.90
N LYS A 314 19.50 44.82 -24.63
CA LYS A 314 20.58 45.80 -24.81
C LYS A 314 20.11 46.84 -25.83
N ALA A 315 20.00 48.09 -25.43
CA ALA A 315 20.11 49.24 -26.32
C ALA A 315 21.31 50.08 -25.86
N ARG A 316 22.39 50.04 -26.65
CA ARG A 316 23.48 51.03 -26.62
C ARG A 316 23.14 52.08 -27.68
N THR A 317 23.17 53.35 -27.30
CA THR A 317 23.37 54.48 -28.22
C THR A 317 24.71 55.13 -27.87
N GLY A 318 25.54 55.39 -28.90
CA GLY A 318 26.79 56.15 -28.81
C GLY A 318 26.55 57.61 -28.40
N SER A 319 27.53 58.40 -27.99
CA SER A 319 28.72 58.84 -28.76
C SER A 319 29.64 59.57 -27.75
N ALA A 320 30.93 59.25 -27.65
CA ALA A 320 32.08 59.94 -28.30
C ALA A 320 32.68 61.08 -27.44
N GLU A 321 34.01 61.27 -27.64
CA GLU A 321 34.94 62.24 -27.03
C GLU A 321 35.45 61.83 -25.63
N GLY A 322 36.71 61.43 -25.44
CA GLY A 322 37.95 62.23 -25.53
C GLY A 322 38.35 62.61 -24.09
N GLY A 323 39.55 62.45 -23.53
CA GLY A 323 40.89 62.03 -23.91
C GLY A 323 41.78 62.29 -22.67
N THR A 324 42.84 61.48 -22.52
CA THR A 324 44.13 61.74 -21.84
C THR A 324 44.27 62.01 -20.32
N ALA A 325 45.37 61.40 -19.79
CA ALA A 325 46.24 61.80 -18.67
C ALA A 325 45.73 61.53 -17.24
N GLU A 326 46.50 61.19 -16.19
CA GLU A 326 47.88 60.75 -15.90
C GLU A 326 47.93 60.56 -14.36
N GLY A 327 48.94 59.85 -13.83
CA GLY A 327 49.35 59.95 -12.41
C GLY A 327 48.84 58.80 -11.51
N VAL A 328 49.62 57.78 -11.12
CA VAL A 328 50.84 57.74 -10.28
C VAL A 328 50.59 57.93 -8.77
N ASN A 329 50.64 56.76 -8.10
CA ASN A 329 51.18 56.39 -6.77
C ASN A 329 50.54 56.77 -5.42
N PRO A 330 50.73 55.89 -4.40
CA PRO A 330 50.08 55.89 -3.08
C PRO A 330 50.99 56.39 -1.94
N ALA A 331 50.39 56.45 -0.74
CA ALA A 331 50.92 56.59 0.63
C ALA A 331 50.05 57.64 1.34
N GLY A 332 49.42 57.42 2.49
CA GLY A 332 49.92 56.79 3.70
C GLY A 332 50.02 57.89 4.77
N LYS A 333 49.27 57.74 5.88
CA LYS A 333 49.49 58.28 7.26
C LYS A 333 48.21 57.98 8.08
N LEU A 334 48.27 57.17 9.14
CA LEU A 334 48.68 57.52 10.51
C LEU A 334 47.91 58.72 11.08
N THR A 335 46.82 58.44 11.79
CA THR A 335 46.65 58.66 13.24
C THR A 335 45.69 57.62 13.77
#